data_AF-A0A415CFA3-F1
#
_entry.id   AF-A0A415CFA3-F1
#
_cell.length_a   1.000
_cell.length_b   1.000
_cell.length_c   1.000
_cell.angle_alpha   90.00
_cell.angle_beta   90.00
_cell.angle_gamma   90.00
#
_symmetry.space_group_name_H-M   'P 1'
#
loop_
_entity.id
_entity.type
_entity.pdbx_description
1 polymer ?
#
loop_
_entity_poly.entity_id
_entity_poly.type
_entity_poly.pdbx_seq_one_letter_code
_entity_poly.pdbx_strand_id
1 'polypeptide(L)'
;MSALKNINQEKAAQVLFVLFLAAALWEQFAPQPEPGMMEYNQAKLVMKSDPSPEDEKKACNLFATAVRAGSKDAAFGLADCIGKSHIGDEIQRNSIRYALLTIAMDARHETRSARNERDALGLTDAQKKEALKLDVMKILSGDISALDLSSVGVVR
;
A
#
# COMPACT_ATOMS: atom_id res chain seq x y z
N MET A 1 50.64 -16.50 13.21
CA MET A 1 51.32 -15.31 12.65
C MET A 1 50.26 -14.36 12.12
N SER A 2 50.29 -13.12 12.60
CA SER A 2 49.18 -12.17 12.52
C SER A 2 49.01 -11.58 11.12
N ALA A 3 47.87 -11.82 10.47
CA ALA A 3 47.49 -11.27 9.16
C ALA A 3 47.39 -9.73 9.14
N LEU A 4 47.50 -9.08 10.32
CA LEU A 4 47.42 -7.63 10.48
C LEU A 4 48.76 -6.90 10.33
N LYS A 5 49.89 -7.62 10.19
CA LYS A 5 51.23 -7.01 10.29
C LYS A 5 51.64 -6.14 9.08
N ASN A 6 50.83 -6.08 8.02
CA ASN A 6 51.19 -5.41 6.76
C ASN A 6 50.09 -4.48 6.21
N ILE A 7 49.05 -4.18 6.99
CA ILE A 7 48.03 -3.22 6.59
C ILE A 7 48.59 -1.81 6.86
N ASN A 8 48.76 -1.03 5.79
CA ASN A 8 49.06 0.39 5.92
C ASN A 8 47.88 1.05 6.65
N GLN A 9 48.10 1.45 7.90
CA GLN A 9 47.08 1.99 8.79
C GLN A 9 46.40 3.24 8.22
N GLU A 10 47.13 4.07 7.48
CA GLU A 10 46.55 5.25 6.83
C GLU A 10 45.58 4.86 5.72
N LYS A 11 45.94 3.86 4.90
CA LYS A 11 45.05 3.35 3.85
C LYS A 11 43.81 2.68 4.44
N ALA A 12 43.98 1.93 5.53
CA ALA A 12 42.85 1.34 6.24
C ALA A 12 41.92 2.40 6.83
N ALA A 13 42.48 3.45 7.45
CA ALA A 13 41.71 4.57 7.99
C ALA A 13 40.97 5.33 6.89
N GLN A 14 41.60 5.57 5.74
CA GLN A 14 40.97 6.20 4.58
C GLN A 14 39.81 5.35 4.04
N VAL A 15 40.01 4.03 3.90
CA VAL A 15 38.94 3.12 3.44
C VAL A 15 37.78 3.12 4.44
N LEU A 16 38.06 3.04 5.74
CA LEU A 16 37.02 3.10 6.77
C LEU A 16 36.29 4.45 6.76
N PHE A 17 37.00 5.55 6.55
CA PHE A 17 36.40 6.88 6.44
C PHE A 17 35.47 6.99 5.23
N VAL A 18 35.88 6.46 4.06
CA VAL A 18 35.04 6.43 2.86
C VAL A 18 33.81 5.53 3.08
N LEU A 19 33.97 4.37 3.71
CA LEU A 19 32.84 3.48 4.03
C LEU A 19 31.88 4.13 5.03
N PHE A 20 32.40 4.86 6.01
CA PHE A 20 31.57 5.60 6.96
C PHE A 20 30.78 6.72 6.27
N LEU A 21 31.42 7.50 5.39
CA LEU A 21 30.72 8.50 4.59
C LEU A 21 29.66 7.85 3.70
N ALA A 22 29.96 6.73 3.05
CA ALA A 22 29.01 5.99 2.24
C ALA A 22 27.81 5.49 3.05
N ALA A 23 28.04 4.99 4.27
CA ALA A 23 26.98 4.56 5.18
C ALA A 23 26.11 5.74 5.65
N ALA A 24 26.72 6.87 6.02
CA ALA A 24 25.99 8.07 6.43
C ALA A 24 25.15 8.66 5.27
N LEU A 25 25.72 8.69 4.07
CA LEU A 25 24.99 9.06 2.85
C LEU A 25 23.84 8.09 2.57
N TRP A 26 24.05 6.79 2.77
CA TRP A 26 23.01 5.80 2.61
C TRP A 26 21.88 6.02 3.61
N GLU A 27 22.14 6.25 4.90
CA GLU A 27 21.08 6.51 5.88
C GLU A 27 20.24 7.76 5.53
N GLN A 28 20.86 8.78 4.95
CA GLN A 28 20.18 10.03 4.60
C GLN A 28 19.36 9.93 3.30
N PHE A 29 19.84 9.18 2.31
CA PHE A 29 19.27 9.17 0.95
C PHE A 29 18.70 7.82 0.51
N ALA A 30 18.88 6.75 1.30
CA ALA A 30 18.27 5.48 0.99
C ALA A 30 16.74 5.64 0.94
N PRO A 31 16.08 4.95 -0.01
CA PRO A 31 14.63 4.86 0.01
C PRO A 31 14.17 4.38 1.38
N GLN A 32 13.44 5.24 2.09
CA GLN A 32 12.81 4.84 3.33
C GLN A 32 11.79 3.74 3.01
N PRO A 33 11.68 2.70 3.87
CA PRO A 33 10.63 1.72 3.71
C PRO A 33 9.28 2.44 3.70
N GLU A 34 8.37 1.99 2.85
CA GLU A 34 7.02 2.55 2.83
C GLU A 34 6.40 2.40 4.25
N PRO A 35 5.64 3.38 4.74
CA PRO A 35 4.90 3.23 6.00
C PRO A 35 3.96 2.02 5.95
N GLY A 36 3.71 1.36 7.09
CA GLY A 36 2.74 0.25 7.17
C GLY A 36 3.18 -1.08 6.54
N MET A 37 4.47 -1.22 6.19
CA MET A 37 4.99 -2.43 5.54
C MET A 37 4.92 -3.68 6.42
N MET A 38 4.92 -3.55 7.74
CA MET A 38 4.77 -4.69 8.66
C MET A 38 3.39 -5.33 8.47
N GLU A 39 2.33 -4.53 8.56
CA GLU A 39 0.94 -4.96 8.40
C GLU A 39 0.69 -5.46 6.98
N TYR A 40 1.22 -4.76 5.96
CA TYR A 40 1.15 -5.21 4.57
C TYR A 40 1.76 -6.60 4.38
N ASN A 41 2.96 -6.82 4.90
CA ASN A 41 3.66 -8.10 4.76
C ASN A 41 2.91 -9.22 5.49
N GLN A 42 2.39 -8.95 6.68
CA GLN A 42 1.58 -9.92 7.43
C GLN A 42 0.30 -10.28 6.68
N ALA A 43 -0.43 -9.28 6.16
CA ALA A 43 -1.64 -9.50 5.36
C ALA A 43 -1.34 -10.34 4.11
N LYS A 44 -0.27 -10.02 3.40
CA LYS A 44 0.18 -10.74 2.20
C LYS A 44 0.55 -12.19 2.49
N LEU A 45 1.15 -12.48 3.64
CA LEU A 45 1.47 -13.85 4.05
C LEU A 45 0.19 -14.66 4.28
N VAL A 46 -0.77 -14.10 5.00
CA VAL A 46 -2.08 -14.74 5.25
C VAL A 46 -2.84 -14.98 3.94
N MET A 47 -2.88 -13.99 3.04
CA MET A 47 -3.58 -14.12 1.75
C MET A 47 -2.97 -15.18 0.82
N LYS A 48 -1.69 -15.53 1.00
CA LYS A 48 -1.00 -16.55 0.20
C LYS A 48 -1.23 -17.97 0.70
N SER A 49 -1.71 -18.15 1.93
CA SER A 49 -1.78 -19.47 2.59
C SER A 49 -3.16 -20.13 2.50
N ASP A 50 -3.94 -19.85 1.46
CA ASP A 50 -5.34 -20.29 1.31
C ASP A 50 -6.16 -20.02 2.59
N PRO A 51 -6.37 -18.72 2.91
CA PRO A 51 -6.88 -18.34 4.22
C PRO A 51 -8.33 -18.78 4.42
N SER A 52 -8.68 -19.06 5.68
CA SER A 52 -10.08 -19.16 6.07
C SER A 52 -10.80 -17.81 5.87
N PRO A 53 -12.14 -17.76 5.78
CA PRO A 53 -12.86 -16.49 5.68
C PRO A 53 -12.57 -15.52 6.83
N GLU A 54 -12.27 -16.03 8.03
CA GLU A 54 -11.89 -15.21 9.17
C GLU A 54 -10.49 -14.62 9.00
N ASP A 55 -9.55 -15.41 8.49
CA ASP A 55 -8.19 -14.96 8.23
C ASP A 55 -8.11 -13.97 7.08
N GLU A 56 -8.93 -14.15 6.04
CA GLU A 56 -9.09 -13.18 4.96
C GLU A 56 -9.58 -11.83 5.52
N LYS A 57 -10.59 -11.85 6.41
CA LYS A 57 -11.07 -10.63 7.08
C LYS A 57 -9.97 -9.94 7.90
N LYS A 58 -9.17 -10.72 8.65
CA LYS A 58 -8.02 -10.20 9.40
C LYS A 58 -6.98 -9.58 8.46
N ALA A 59 -6.66 -10.25 7.35
CA ALA A 59 -5.74 -9.73 6.34
C ALA A 59 -6.23 -8.43 5.71
N CYS A 60 -7.52 -8.31 5.41
CA CYS A 60 -8.13 -7.09 4.91
C CYS A 60 -8.03 -5.92 5.91
N ASN A 61 -8.20 -6.20 7.21
CA ASN A 61 -8.01 -5.18 8.26
C ASN A 61 -6.55 -4.73 8.39
N LEU A 62 -5.60 -5.64 8.20
CA LEU A 62 -4.17 -5.32 8.17
C LEU A 62 -3.84 -4.45 6.95
N PHE A 63 -4.37 -4.74 5.76
CA PHE A 63 -4.23 -3.85 4.61
C PHE A 63 -4.84 -2.46 4.88
N ALA A 64 -6.03 -2.39 5.47
CA ALA A 64 -6.63 -1.10 5.86
C ALA A 64 -5.73 -0.31 6.82
N THR A 65 -5.06 -1.00 7.75
CA THR A 65 -4.14 -0.37 8.70
C THR A 65 -2.87 0.13 8.03
N ALA A 66 -2.29 -0.66 7.12
CA ALA A 66 -1.16 -0.24 6.32
C ALA A 66 -1.50 0.96 5.41
N VAL A 67 -2.69 0.98 4.79
CA VAL A 67 -3.16 2.12 3.99
C VAL A 67 -3.27 3.37 4.85
N ARG A 68 -3.86 3.27 6.05
CA ARG A 68 -3.93 4.40 7.01
C ARG A 68 -2.56 4.94 7.40
N ALA A 69 -1.56 4.07 7.47
CA ALA A 69 -0.17 4.48 7.72
C ALA A 69 0.47 5.16 6.50
N GLY A 70 -0.09 4.99 5.30
CA GLY A 70 0.39 5.58 4.05
C GLY A 70 0.92 4.56 3.03
N SER A 71 0.70 3.25 3.23
CA SER A 71 1.14 2.23 2.28
C SER A 71 0.31 2.22 0.99
N LYS A 72 0.95 2.55 -0.13
CA LYS A 72 0.40 2.40 -1.47
C LYS A 72 0.35 0.93 -1.88
N ASP A 73 1.34 0.11 -1.48
CA ASP A 73 1.34 -1.34 -1.77
C ASP A 73 0.14 -2.03 -1.08
N ALA A 74 -0.22 -1.59 0.13
CA ALA A 74 -1.41 -2.10 0.81
C ALA A 74 -2.74 -1.61 0.21
N ALA A 75 -2.76 -0.43 -0.42
CA ALA A 75 -3.97 0.10 -1.06
C ALA A 75 -4.45 -0.83 -2.17
N PHE A 76 -3.50 -1.46 -2.86
CA PHE A 76 -3.78 -2.48 -3.86
C PHE A 76 -4.44 -3.73 -3.25
N GLY A 77 -3.83 -4.30 -2.19
CA GLY A 77 -4.40 -5.46 -1.49
C GLY A 77 -5.77 -5.17 -0.87
N LEU A 78 -5.99 -3.94 -0.41
CA LEU A 78 -7.29 -3.51 0.08
C LEU A 78 -8.34 -3.38 -1.03
N ALA A 79 -7.95 -2.95 -2.23
CA ALA A 79 -8.86 -2.91 -3.38
C ALA A 79 -9.37 -4.32 -3.76
N ASP A 80 -8.51 -5.34 -3.65
CA ASP A 80 -8.91 -6.75 -3.82
C ASP A 80 -9.92 -7.17 -2.75
N CYS A 81 -9.67 -6.84 -1.48
CA CYS A 81 -10.60 -7.10 -0.38
C CYS A 81 -11.98 -6.48 -0.60
N ILE A 82 -12.04 -5.22 -1.03
CA ILE A 82 -13.31 -4.55 -1.32
C ILE A 82 -14.02 -5.23 -2.50
N GLY A 83 -13.29 -5.65 -3.53
CA GLY A 83 -13.86 -6.35 -4.69
C GLY A 83 -14.55 -7.66 -4.32
N LYS A 84 -14.01 -8.41 -3.35
CA LYS A 84 -14.60 -9.65 -2.84
C LYS A 84 -15.71 -9.43 -1.80
N SER A 85 -15.81 -8.23 -1.23
CA SER A 85 -16.79 -7.92 -0.19
C SER A 85 -18.21 -7.78 -0.75
N HIS A 86 -19.21 -7.97 0.12
CA HIS A 86 -20.63 -7.70 -0.17
C HIS A 86 -21.09 -6.35 0.39
N ILE A 87 -20.16 -5.42 0.60
CA ILE A 87 -20.46 -4.10 1.13
C ILE A 87 -21.09 -3.25 0.02
N GLY A 88 -22.26 -2.68 0.26
CA GLY A 88 -22.91 -1.76 -0.68
C GLY A 88 -23.26 -2.38 -2.04
N ASP A 89 -23.65 -1.52 -2.98
CA ASP A 89 -23.84 -1.93 -4.38
C ASP A 89 -22.52 -1.98 -5.17
N GLU A 90 -22.58 -2.49 -6.41
CA GLU A 90 -21.39 -2.63 -7.25
C GLU A 90 -20.73 -1.29 -7.60
N ILE A 91 -21.53 -0.23 -7.82
CA ILE A 91 -21.02 1.10 -8.15
C ILE A 91 -20.25 1.66 -6.96
N GLN A 92 -20.77 1.51 -5.75
CA GLN A 92 -20.11 1.92 -4.51
C GLN A 92 -18.80 1.16 -4.32
N ARG A 93 -18.79 -0.17 -4.44
CA ARG A 93 -17.55 -0.96 -4.35
C ARG A 93 -16.53 -0.53 -5.39
N ASN A 94 -16.94 -0.37 -6.63
CA ASN A 94 -16.04 0.04 -7.70
C ASN A 94 -15.55 1.48 -7.51
N SER A 95 -16.35 2.37 -6.93
CA SER A 95 -15.90 3.73 -6.59
C SER A 95 -14.81 3.72 -5.50
N ILE A 96 -14.97 2.91 -4.44
CA ILE A 96 -13.94 2.75 -3.41
C ILE A 96 -12.68 2.11 -4.01
N ARG A 97 -12.83 1.05 -4.82
CA ARG A 97 -11.70 0.41 -5.51
C ARG A 97 -10.99 1.38 -6.45
N TYR A 98 -11.72 2.26 -7.11
CA TYR A 98 -11.15 3.28 -7.99
C TYR A 98 -10.24 4.24 -7.21
N ALA A 99 -10.70 4.70 -6.04
CA ALA A 99 -9.91 5.55 -5.15
C ALA A 99 -8.65 4.82 -4.63
N LEU A 100 -8.80 3.59 -4.15
CA LEU A 100 -7.69 2.77 -3.65
C LEU A 100 -6.65 2.45 -4.73
N LEU A 101 -7.09 2.06 -5.93
CA LEU A 101 -6.20 1.78 -7.04
C LEU A 101 -5.52 3.05 -7.57
N THR A 102 -6.11 4.23 -7.36
CA THR A 102 -5.45 5.51 -7.64
C THR A 102 -4.29 5.75 -6.67
N ILE A 103 -4.47 5.45 -5.37
CA ILE A 103 -3.38 5.51 -4.38
C ILE A 103 -2.26 4.51 -4.73
N ALA A 104 -2.64 3.32 -5.19
CA ALA A 104 -1.71 2.25 -5.57
C ALA A 104 -1.02 2.43 -6.93
N MET A 105 -1.24 3.54 -7.67
CA MET A 105 -0.66 3.70 -9.01
C MET A 105 0.86 3.70 -9.05
N ASP A 106 1.51 4.17 -7.96
CA ASP A 106 2.97 4.16 -7.83
C ASP A 106 3.50 2.93 -7.06
N ALA A 107 2.60 2.02 -6.65
CA ALA A 107 2.97 0.81 -5.93
C ALA A 107 3.79 -0.12 -6.83
N ARG A 108 4.75 -0.85 -6.25
CA ARG A 108 5.66 -1.71 -7.01
C ARG A 108 5.06 -3.11 -7.16
N HIS A 109 4.17 -3.27 -8.14
CA HIS A 109 3.61 -4.57 -8.50
C HIS A 109 4.19 -5.09 -9.83
N GLU A 110 4.88 -6.23 -9.77
CA GLU A 110 5.62 -6.79 -10.92
C GLU A 110 4.71 -7.40 -12.00
N THR A 111 3.52 -7.87 -11.63
CA THR A 111 2.64 -8.66 -12.52
C THR A 111 1.27 -8.03 -12.77
N ARG A 112 0.89 -7.01 -11.99
CA ARG A 112 -0.43 -6.37 -12.03
C ARG A 112 -0.25 -4.85 -12.07
N SER A 113 -1.12 -4.16 -12.80
CA SER A 113 -1.09 -2.70 -12.94
C SER A 113 -2.33 -2.10 -12.30
N ALA A 114 -2.14 -1.31 -11.25
CA ALA A 114 -3.23 -0.62 -10.56
C ALA A 114 -4.02 0.28 -11.52
N ARG A 115 -3.32 0.91 -12.48
CA ARG A 115 -3.94 1.72 -13.53
C ARG A 115 -4.88 0.89 -14.39
N ASN A 116 -4.42 -0.24 -14.91
CA ASN A 116 -5.22 -1.09 -15.79
C ASN A 116 -6.45 -1.64 -15.08
N GLU A 117 -6.30 -2.08 -13.82
CA GLU A 117 -7.41 -2.58 -13.03
C GLU A 117 -8.43 -1.49 -12.68
N ARG A 118 -7.93 -0.29 -12.36
CA ARG A 118 -8.78 0.88 -12.09
C ARG A 118 -9.61 1.26 -13.31
N ASP A 119 -8.99 1.26 -14.48
CA ASP A 119 -9.64 1.64 -15.73
C ASP A 119 -10.63 0.54 -16.21
N ALA A 120 -10.43 -0.71 -15.78
CA ALA A 120 -11.32 -1.84 -16.04
C ALA A 120 -12.57 -1.90 -15.13
N LEU A 121 -12.72 -0.99 -14.15
CA LEU A 121 -13.86 -0.98 -13.21
C LEU A 121 -15.21 -0.60 -13.84
N GLY A 122 -15.23 -0.18 -15.12
CA GLY A 122 -16.46 0.14 -15.84
C GLY A 122 -17.18 1.40 -15.36
N LEU A 123 -16.52 2.25 -14.57
CA LEU A 123 -17.11 3.52 -14.10
C LEU A 123 -17.20 4.55 -15.22
N THR A 124 -18.27 5.35 -15.20
CA THR A 124 -18.41 6.54 -16.06
C THR A 124 -17.49 7.66 -15.57
N ASP A 125 -17.21 8.66 -16.41
CA ASP A 125 -16.32 9.76 -16.02
C ASP A 125 -16.87 10.58 -14.84
N ALA A 126 -18.20 10.70 -14.73
CA ALA A 126 -18.85 11.30 -13.56
C ALA A 126 -18.57 10.47 -12.29
N GLN A 127 -18.74 9.16 -12.35
CA GLN A 127 -18.48 8.26 -11.23
C GLN A 127 -17.01 8.25 -10.81
N LYS A 128 -16.07 8.28 -11.77
CA LYS A 128 -14.63 8.42 -11.49
C LYS A 128 -14.34 9.71 -10.72
N LYS A 129 -14.94 10.83 -11.16
CA LYS A 129 -14.76 12.13 -10.52
C LYS A 129 -15.28 12.13 -9.08
N GLU A 130 -16.41 11.49 -8.82
CA GLU A 130 -16.94 11.35 -7.46
C GLU A 130 -16.10 10.39 -6.61
N ALA A 131 -15.64 9.27 -7.18
CA ALA A 131 -14.75 8.33 -6.51
C ALA A 131 -13.46 9.00 -6.01
N LEU A 132 -12.89 9.95 -6.77
CA LEU A 132 -11.70 10.71 -6.36
C LEU A 132 -11.96 11.71 -5.23
N LYS A 133 -13.21 12.05 -4.94
CA LYS A 133 -13.55 12.87 -3.77
C LYS A 133 -13.68 12.05 -2.49
N LEU A 134 -13.67 10.72 -2.59
CA LEU A 134 -13.75 9.86 -1.42
C LEU A 134 -12.50 10.03 -0.56
N ASP A 135 -12.73 10.42 0.69
CA ASP A 135 -11.69 10.39 1.71
C ASP A 135 -11.54 8.96 2.22
N VAL A 136 -10.73 8.19 1.50
CA VAL A 136 -10.44 6.78 1.82
C VAL A 136 -9.95 6.65 3.27
N MET A 137 -9.22 7.62 3.80
CA MET A 137 -8.71 7.54 5.17
C MET A 137 -9.85 7.63 6.20
N LYS A 138 -10.84 8.51 5.98
CA LYS A 138 -12.04 8.60 6.83
C LYS A 138 -12.94 7.38 6.74
N ILE A 139 -13.01 6.74 5.57
CA ILE A 139 -13.73 5.46 5.41
C ILE A 139 -13.04 4.37 6.23
N LEU A 140 -11.70 4.34 6.22
CA LEU A 140 -10.92 3.31 6.92
C LEU A 140 -10.77 3.54 8.43
N SER A 141 -10.91 4.77 8.93
CA SER A 141 -10.98 5.07 10.36
C SER A 141 -12.35 4.75 10.98
N GLY A 142 -13.35 4.46 10.15
CA GLY A 142 -14.73 4.23 10.60
C GLY A 142 -15.50 5.53 10.86
N ASP A 143 -14.94 6.69 10.52
CA ASP A 143 -15.60 8.00 10.63
C ASP A 143 -16.72 8.17 9.58
N ILE A 144 -16.68 7.38 8.52
CA ILE A 144 -17.70 7.32 7.47
C ILE A 144 -18.09 5.85 7.31
N SER A 145 -19.36 5.54 7.54
CA SER A 145 -19.87 4.19 7.29
C SER A 145 -19.93 3.94 5.78
N ALA A 146 -19.72 2.70 5.32
CA ALA A 146 -19.91 2.36 3.90
C ALA A 146 -21.32 2.70 3.37
N LEU A 147 -22.28 2.95 4.27
CA LEU A 147 -23.64 3.41 4.01
C LEU A 147 -23.73 4.92 3.73
N ASP A 148 -22.78 5.75 4.18
CA ASP A 148 -22.75 7.20 3.92
C ASP A 148 -22.36 7.52 2.46
N LEU A 149 -21.79 6.55 1.75
CA LEU A 149 -21.53 6.61 0.30
C LEU A 149 -22.82 6.63 -0.54
N SER A 150 -23.96 6.31 0.06
CA SER A 150 -25.28 6.50 -0.57
C SER A 150 -25.59 7.96 -0.88
N SER A 151 -24.95 8.92 -0.18
CA SER A 151 -25.11 10.35 -0.47
C SER A 151 -24.19 10.87 -1.59
N VAL A 152 -23.09 10.16 -1.87
CA VAL A 152 -22.12 10.52 -2.93
C VAL A 152 -22.53 9.94 -4.29
N GLY A 153 -23.37 8.89 -4.28
CA GLY A 153 -23.81 8.16 -5.47
C GLY A 153 -25.20 8.50 -6.02
N VAL A 154 -25.93 9.48 -5.47
CA VAL A 154 -27.26 9.85 -5.99
C VAL A 154 -27.21 11.20 -6.68
N VAL A 155 -26.63 11.20 -7.89
CA VAL A 155 -27.22 12.01 -8.96
C VAL A 155 -28.17 11.05 -9.68
N ARG A 156 -29.46 11.16 -9.37
CA ARG A 156 -30.54 10.56 -10.16
C ARG A 156 -30.50 11.08 -11.60
#